data_AF-A0A086D092-F1
#
_entry.id   AF-A0A086D092-F1
#
_cell.length_a   1.000
_cell.length_b   1.000
_cell.length_c   1.000
_cell.angle_alpha   90.00
_cell.angle_beta   90.00
_cell.angle_gamma   90.00
#
_symmetry.space_group_name_H-M   'P 1'
#
loop_
_entity.id
_entity.type
_entity.pdbx_description
1 polymer ?
#
loop_
_entity_poly.entity_id
_entity_poly.type
_entity_poly.pdbx_seq_one_letter_code
_entity_poly.pdbx_strand_id
1 'polypeptide(L)' 'MLNVTLELRCNVCGGERFLLPTLDETAQDIRCAGCSAFKCKSQDLERAMAAAGPRRGGRHLAL' A
#
# COMPACT_ATOMS: atom_id res chain seq x y z
N MET A 1 -1.12 -8.96 -11.79
CA MET A 1 -0.44 -8.29 -10.66
C MET A 1 0.64 -7.32 -11.13
N LEU A 2 0.69 -6.13 -10.53
CA LEU A 2 1.72 -5.09 -10.71
C LEU A 2 2.64 -5.04 -9.48
N ASN A 3 3.95 -4.90 -9.68
CA ASN A 3 4.91 -4.70 -8.60
C ASN A 3 5.15 -3.21 -8.38
N VAL A 4 4.84 -2.72 -7.19
CA VAL A 4 4.96 -1.31 -6.82
C VAL A 4 5.66 -1.15 -5.48
N THR A 5 6.32 0.00 -5.30
CA THR A 5 6.84 0.40 -3.99
C THR A 5 5.81 1.30 -3.33
N LEU A 6 5.42 0.96 -2.11
CA LEU A 6 4.51 1.78 -1.30
C LEU A 6 5.30 2.29 -0.08
N GLU A 7 4.86 3.38 0.54
CA GLU A 7 5.37 3.82 1.86
C GLU A 7 4.86 2.91 2.99
N LEU A 8 4.98 1.60 2.78
CA LEU A 8 4.54 0.53 3.66
C LEU A 8 5.70 -0.45 3.84
N ARG A 9 5.81 -1.07 5.01
CA ARG A 9 6.77 -2.15 5.26
C ARG A 9 6.07 -3.47 5.50
N CYS A 10 6.61 -4.55 4.94
CA CYS A 10 6.16 -5.89 5.25
C CYS A 10 6.53 -6.23 6.70
N ASN A 11 5.55 -6.68 7.50
CA ASN A 11 5.81 -7.03 8.90
C ASN A 11 6.57 -8.37 9.03
N VAL A 12 6.69 -9.13 7.95
CA VAL A 12 7.34 -10.45 7.92
C VAL A 12 8.81 -10.33 7.52
N CYS A 13 9.10 -9.70 6.38
CA CYS A 13 10.47 -9.60 5.86
C CYS A 13 11.05 -8.18 5.82
N GLY A 14 10.29 -7.17 6.25
CA GLY A 14 10.72 -5.76 6.21
C GLY A 14 10.71 -5.10 4.83
N GLY A 15 10.40 -5.85 3.76
CA GLY A 15 10.40 -5.33 2.39
C GLY A 15 9.33 -4.27 2.12
N GLU A 16 9.61 -3.38 1.17
CA GLU A 16 8.78 -2.20 0.84
C GLU A 16 8.07 -2.34 -0.52
N ARG A 17 8.29 -3.48 -1.20
CA ARG A 17 7.68 -3.82 -2.49
C ARG A 17 6.46 -4.70 -2.30
N PHE A 18 5.37 -4.35 -2.97
CA PHE A 18 4.09 -5.04 -2.90
C PHE A 18 3.57 -5.36 -4.30
N LEU A 19 2.87 -6.49 -4.38
CA LEU A 19 2.12 -6.93 -5.55
C LEU A 19 0.69 -6.44 -5.39
N LEU A 20 0.26 -5.59 -6.31
CA LEU A 20 -1.11 -5.10 -6.43
C LEU A 20 -1.84 -5.93 -7.48
N PRO A 21 -3.09 -6.35 -7.20
CA PRO A 21 -3.91 -7.02 -8.18
C PRO A 21 -4.29 -6.05 -9.31
N THR A 22 -4.33 -6.55 -10.53
CA THR A 22 -4.89 -5.81 -11.69
C THR A 22 -6.41 -5.99 -11.74
N LEU A 23 -7.13 -5.10 -12.44
CA LEU A 23 -8.61 -5.06 -12.49
C LEU A 23 -9.26 -6.41 -12.86
N ASP A 24 -8.59 -7.23 -13.67
CA ASP A 24 -9.06 -8.55 -14.11
C ASP A 24 -8.85 -9.69 -13.09
N GLU A 25 -8.19 -9.43 -11.97
CA GLU A 25 -7.86 -10.49 -11.00
C GLU A 25 -8.99 -10.72 -10.01
N THR A 26 -9.41 -11.98 -9.92
CA THR A 26 -10.42 -12.44 -8.96
C THR A 26 -9.94 -12.27 -7.50
N ALA A 27 -8.63 -12.38 -7.29
CA ALA A 27 -7.99 -12.20 -5.99
C ALA A 27 -7.56 -10.74 -5.81
N GLN A 28 -8.33 -10.01 -5.01
CA GLN A 28 -8.09 -8.60 -4.66
C GLN A 28 -7.10 -8.44 -3.49
N ASP A 29 -6.09 -9.31 -3.40
CA ASP A 29 -5.14 -9.35 -2.29
C ASP A 29 -3.88 -8.55 -2.59
N ILE A 30 -3.48 -7.69 -1.66
CA ILE A 30 -2.17 -7.05 -1.65
C ILE A 30 -1.18 -7.97 -0.92
N ARG A 31 -0.08 -8.32 -1.61
CA ARG A 31 0.94 -9.23 -1.07
C ARG A 31 2.32 -8.62 -1.12
N CYS A 32 3.20 -9.01 -0.21
CA CYS A 32 4.59 -8.58 -0.29
C CYS A 32 5.30 -9.25 -1.49
N ALA A 33 6.03 -8.49 -2.29
CA ALA A 33 6.78 -9.05 -3.43
C ALA A 33 7.98 -9.91 -3.01
N GLY A 34 8.47 -9.77 -1.77
CA GLY A 34 9.64 -10.51 -1.27
C GLY A 34 9.31 -11.83 -0.58
N CYS A 35 8.18 -11.91 0.13
CA CYS A 35 7.80 -13.11 0.88
C CYS A 35 6.38 -13.60 0.60
N SER A 36 5.66 -12.97 -0.33
CA SER A 36 4.27 -13.30 -0.71
C SER A 36 3.24 -13.25 0.43
N ALA A 37 3.62 -12.71 1.59
CA ALA A 37 2.73 -12.58 2.74
C ALA A 37 1.56 -11.65 2.42
N PHE A 38 0.36 -12.07 2.84
CA PHE A 38 -0.85 -11.27 2.75
C PHE A 38 -0.73 -10.01 3.63
N LYS A 39 -1.13 -8.86 3.09
CA LYS A 39 -1.10 -7.57 3.79
C LYS A 39 -2.51 -7.04 4.04
N CYS A 40 -3.29 -6.82 2.99
CA CYS A 40 -4.66 -6.31 3.04
C CYS A 40 -5.38 -6.55 1.71
N LYS A 41 -6.67 -6.17 1.61
CA LYS A 41 -7.39 -6.13 0.34
C LYS A 41 -7.11 -4.82 -0.41
N SER A 42 -7.20 -4.83 -1.74
CA SER A 42 -7.02 -3.65 -2.59
C SER A 42 -7.96 -2.51 -2.20
N GLN A 43 -9.24 -2.82 -1.95
CA GLN A 43 -10.23 -1.83 -1.54
C GLN A 43 -9.88 -1.15 -0.20
N ASP A 44 -9.32 -1.88 0.76
CA ASP A 44 -8.87 -1.31 2.03
C ASP A 44 -7.67 -0.38 1.83
N LEU A 45 -6.74 -0.76 0.94
CA LEU A 45 -5.60 0.08 0.58
C LEU A 45 -6.05 1.36 -0.10
N GLU A 46 -6.96 1.28 -1.07
CA GLU A 46 -7.55 2.44 -1.74
C GLU A 46 -8.26 3.37 -0.76
N ARG A 47 -9.05 2.80 0.16
CA ARG A 47 -9.74 3.56 1.22
C ARG A 47 -8.76 4.25 2.15
N ALA A 48 -7.69 3.58 2.55
CA ALA A 48 -6.65 4.15 3.40
C ALA A 48 -5.90 5.28 2.68
N MET A 49 -5.57 5.12 1.40
CA MET A 49 -4.94 6.16 0.59
C MET A 49 -5.86 7.38 0.38
N ALA A 50 -7.15 7.14 0.14
CA ALA A 50 -8.15 8.21 0.02
C ALA A 50 -8.36 8.96 1.35
N ALA A 51 -8.38 8.24 2.48
CA ALA A 51 -8.46 8.83 3.81
C ALA A 51 -7.17 9.59 4.19
N ALA A 52 -6.02 9.12 3.70
CA ALA A 52 -4.72 9.79 3.81
C ALA A 52 -4.54 10.92 2.78
N GLY A 53 -5.64 11.46 2.24
CA GLY A 53 -5.71 12.49 1.20
C GLY A 53 -4.70 13.63 1.37
N PRO A 54 -4.45 14.42 0.30
CA PRO A 54 -3.31 15.33 0.21
C PRO A 54 -3.27 16.19 1.47
N ARG A 55 -2.17 16.11 2.24
CA ARG A 55 -1.91 16.99 3.38
C ARG A 55 -1.78 18.44 2.90
N ARG A 56 -2.90 19.08 2.54
CA ARG A 56 -3.05 20.53 2.53
C ARG A 56 -3.27 20.97 3.98
N GLY A 57 -2.21 20.92 4.81
CA GLY A 57 -2.35 21.32 6.21
C GLY A 57 -1.32 20.71 7.14
N GLY A 58 -0.04 20.91 6.83
CA GLY A 58 1.05 20.53 7.72
C GLY A 58 2.27 21.43 7.56
N ARG A 59 2.08 22.70 7.14
CA ARG A 59 3.12 23.70 7.38
C ARG A 59 3.06 24.03 8.86
N HIS A 60 3.81 23.25 9.61
CA HIS A 60 4.49 23.70 10.80
C HIS A 60 5.29 24.95 10.39
N LEU A 61 4.72 26.14 10.59
CA LEU A 61 5.48 27.38 10.57
C LEU A 61 6.15 27.47 11.95
N ALA A 62 7.31 26.85 12.07
CA ALA A 62 8.28 27.22 13.08
C ALA A 62 9.10 28.37 12.48
N LEU A 63 8.72 29.60 12.83
CA LEU A 63 9.57 30.79 12.84
C LEU A 63 8.91 31.87 13.70
#